data_AF-A0A8C7TZX8-F1
#
_entry.id   AF-A0A8C7TZX8-F1
#
_cell.length_a   1.000
_cell.length_b   1.000
_cell.length_c   1.000
_cell.angle_alpha   90.00
_cell.angle_beta   90.00
_cell.angle_gamma   90.00
#
_symmetry.space_group_name_H-M   'P 1'
#
loop_
_entity.id
_entity.type
_entity.pdbx_description
1 polymer ?
#
loop_
_entity_poly.entity_id
_entity_poly.type
_entity_poly.pdbx_seq_one_letter_code
_entity_poly.pdbx_strand_id
1 'polypeptide(L)'
;GEFWPIPPDRAGVTESGLFDFLCMPLFHPRFRREFELDPAKVRSGAHTRSDLLLCGRDWNTLVVGKLSPWIETDSEVETERRNSEAALVQELNFSAYLGLPAFMVPLKGPHCANLARVTLCDYNKRICLAIEVGENMPSDAVIDKWLGEPIKAAVLPTSIFLTNKKGFPVLSKSHQKIIFRLFKLEAQFIFTGTSRHSEKDFRSYLQYLEYLNQNRPAPNAYELFAKGYEDYLQSPLQPLMDNLESQTYEVFEKDPIKYSQYQQAVYKCLLDRVPEEQKATNTQVLMVLGAGRGPLVNASLRAAKQADRKLRIYAVEKNPNAVVTLENWKFEEWGDQVTVVSCDMREWAAPEKADIIVSELLGSFGDNELSPECLDGAQHFLKDGGVSIPCSYTSFLAPLSSSKLYNEVRGCRERDKDPECHFETPYVVRLHNFHQLAEPKACFTFVHPTTDMNNNRYQCLRFSVGCNTVLHGFAGYFETTLYGDVTLSIKPETHSPGMFSWFPILFPLKQPIPVTRDDDVVVRFWRCNNGKKVWYEWAVTEPSCSAIHNPAGRSYTIGL
;
A
#
# COMPACT_ATOMS: atom_id res chain seq x y z
N GLY A 1 -26.95 22.92 -41.09
CA GLY A 1 -25.93 22.12 -41.77
C GLY A 1 -24.76 23.00 -42.13
N GLU A 2 -23.94 23.35 -41.14
CA GLU A 2 -22.55 23.78 -41.38
C GLU A 2 -21.71 22.81 -40.56
N PHE A 3 -20.94 21.97 -41.27
CA PHE A 3 -19.96 21.10 -40.64
C PHE A 3 -18.90 21.99 -40.00
N TRP A 4 -18.81 21.98 -38.68
CA TRP A 4 -17.66 22.54 -37.97
C TRP A 4 -16.50 21.56 -38.15
N PRO A 5 -15.46 21.87 -38.96
CA PRO A 5 -14.30 21.02 -39.03
C PRO A 5 -13.65 20.95 -37.66
N ILE A 6 -12.99 19.82 -37.33
CA ILE A 6 -11.92 19.87 -36.35
C ILE A 6 -10.93 20.89 -36.93
N PRO A 7 -10.59 21.99 -36.24
CA PRO A 7 -9.51 22.84 -36.72
C PRO A 7 -8.31 21.90 -36.93
N PRO A 8 -7.69 21.85 -38.12
CA PRO A 8 -6.53 21.00 -38.39
C PRO A 8 -5.49 21.09 -37.27
N ASP A 9 -5.41 22.27 -36.65
CA ASP A 9 -4.54 22.62 -35.55
C ASP A 9 -4.80 21.87 -34.22
N ARG A 10 -5.98 21.29 -33.96
CA ARG A 10 -6.27 20.66 -32.64
C ARG A 10 -5.94 19.16 -32.57
N ALA A 11 -6.06 18.42 -33.67
CA ALA A 11 -5.50 17.07 -33.80
C ALA A 11 -4.00 17.13 -34.14
N GLY A 12 -3.57 18.17 -34.88
CA GLY A 12 -2.15 18.46 -35.14
C GLY A 12 -1.31 18.76 -33.88
N VAL A 13 -1.93 19.15 -32.76
CA VAL A 13 -1.21 19.38 -31.47
C VAL A 13 -0.78 18.07 -30.80
N THR A 14 -1.54 16.99 -30.94
CA THR A 14 -1.12 15.65 -30.51
C THR A 14 -0.19 15.01 -31.54
N GLU A 15 -0.44 15.21 -32.85
CA GLU A 15 0.44 14.69 -33.92
C GLU A 15 1.81 15.41 -33.97
N SER A 16 1.91 16.67 -33.53
CA SER A 16 3.18 17.38 -33.34
C SER A 16 3.97 16.91 -32.11
N GLY A 17 3.43 15.96 -31.34
CA GLY A 17 4.08 15.36 -30.17
C GLY A 17 4.15 16.28 -28.96
N LEU A 18 3.30 17.31 -28.88
CA LEU A 18 3.36 18.29 -27.80
C LEU A 18 2.67 17.81 -26.51
N PHE A 19 1.56 17.08 -26.64
CA PHE A 19 0.76 16.54 -25.54
C PHE A 19 0.37 15.10 -25.86
N ASP A 20 0.27 14.24 -24.84
CA ASP A 20 -0.01 12.81 -25.03
C ASP A 20 -1.48 12.52 -25.39
N PHE A 21 -2.41 13.40 -25.02
CA PHE A 21 -3.85 13.24 -25.29
C PHE A 21 -4.60 14.58 -25.30
N LEU A 22 -5.83 14.56 -25.80
CA LEU A 22 -6.75 15.70 -25.90
C LEU A 22 -8.09 15.41 -25.23
N CYS A 23 -8.48 16.26 -24.27
CA CYS A 23 -9.83 16.25 -23.71
C CYS A 23 -10.78 17.13 -24.54
N MET A 24 -11.79 16.55 -25.19
CA MET A 24 -12.72 17.31 -26.05
C MET A 24 -14.17 16.84 -26.00
N PRO A 25 -15.15 17.75 -26.27
CA PRO A 25 -16.55 17.37 -26.39
C PRO A 25 -16.77 16.43 -27.59
N LEU A 26 -17.51 15.34 -27.37
CA LEU A 26 -17.91 14.42 -28.44
C LEU A 26 -19.09 14.94 -29.24
N PHE A 27 -19.94 15.76 -28.61
CA PHE A 27 -21.02 16.51 -29.23
C PHE A 27 -20.71 18.00 -29.10
N HIS A 28 -21.20 18.83 -30.03
CA HIS A 28 -20.96 20.27 -29.93
C HIS A 28 -21.56 20.79 -28.61
N PRO A 29 -20.78 21.49 -27.75
CA PRO A 29 -21.17 21.77 -26.36
C PRO A 29 -22.35 22.74 -26.23
N ARG A 30 -22.72 23.46 -27.29
CA ARG A 30 -23.92 24.31 -27.35
C ARG A 30 -25.11 23.65 -28.05
N PHE A 31 -24.94 22.46 -28.61
CA PHE A 31 -25.99 21.75 -29.34
C PHE A 31 -26.89 20.99 -28.38
N ARG A 32 -27.87 21.71 -27.82
CA ARG A 32 -28.94 21.12 -27.00
C ARG A 32 -29.84 20.22 -27.85
N ARG A 33 -30.21 19.08 -27.29
CA ARG A 33 -30.98 18.00 -27.94
C ARG A 33 -32.26 17.76 -27.14
N GLU A 34 -33.36 17.60 -27.87
CA GLU A 34 -34.70 17.31 -27.34
C GLU A 34 -35.02 15.85 -27.68
N PHE A 35 -35.59 15.10 -26.73
CA PHE A 35 -35.88 13.68 -26.85
C PHE A 35 -37.37 13.37 -26.67
N GLU A 36 -38.16 14.32 -26.18
CA GLU A 36 -39.56 14.13 -25.83
C GLU A 36 -40.51 14.91 -26.73
N LEU A 37 -40.20 16.18 -26.99
CA LEU A 37 -41.14 17.12 -27.63
C LEU A 37 -40.85 17.40 -29.11
N ASP A 38 -41.90 17.34 -29.92
CA ASP A 38 -41.89 17.80 -31.31
C ASP A 38 -41.98 19.34 -31.42
N PRO A 39 -41.41 19.95 -32.49
CA PRO A 39 -40.71 19.31 -33.61
C PRO A 39 -39.21 19.09 -33.36
N ALA A 40 -38.68 19.53 -32.21
CA ALA A 40 -37.24 19.52 -31.94
C ALA A 40 -36.66 18.11 -31.79
N LYS A 41 -37.46 17.15 -31.30
CA LYS A 41 -37.13 15.72 -31.22
C LYS A 41 -36.78 15.10 -32.58
N VAL A 42 -37.45 15.51 -33.64
CA VAL A 42 -37.28 14.97 -35.01
C VAL A 42 -36.30 15.79 -35.86
N ARG A 43 -35.39 16.55 -35.21
CA ARG A 43 -34.35 17.32 -35.92
C ARG A 43 -33.56 16.42 -36.87
N SER A 44 -33.50 16.80 -38.14
CA SER A 44 -32.78 16.06 -39.18
C SER A 44 -31.27 16.34 -39.18
N GLY A 45 -30.52 15.43 -39.80
CA GLY A 45 -29.06 15.50 -39.94
C GLY A 45 -28.30 14.72 -38.87
N ALA A 46 -26.97 14.68 -39.00
CA ALA A 46 -26.11 14.01 -38.03
C ALA A 46 -26.10 14.77 -36.70
N HIS A 47 -26.26 14.06 -35.59
CA HIS A 47 -26.26 14.65 -34.25
C HIS A 47 -24.86 15.09 -33.78
N THR A 48 -23.80 14.51 -34.36
CA THR A 48 -22.41 14.90 -34.13
C THR A 48 -21.52 14.53 -35.32
N ARG A 49 -20.22 14.76 -35.18
CA ARG A 49 -19.17 14.43 -36.15
C ARG A 49 -18.99 12.92 -36.33
N SER A 50 -18.53 12.52 -37.51
CA SER A 50 -18.26 11.11 -37.84
C SER A 50 -17.07 10.57 -37.06
N ASP A 51 -17.13 9.29 -36.70
CA ASP A 51 -16.02 8.49 -36.15
C ASP A 51 -14.86 8.37 -37.15
N LEU A 52 -15.18 8.34 -38.45
CA LEU A 52 -14.21 8.23 -39.55
C LEU A 52 -13.22 9.40 -39.67
N LEU A 53 -13.35 10.44 -38.83
CA LEU A 53 -12.42 11.55 -38.77
C LEU A 53 -11.06 11.19 -38.18
N LEU A 54 -10.98 10.13 -37.37
CA LEU A 54 -9.75 9.60 -36.80
C LEU A 54 -9.70 8.08 -36.97
N CYS A 55 -8.51 7.50 -36.97
CA CYS A 55 -8.42 6.05 -36.95
C CYS A 55 -8.78 5.49 -35.56
N GLY A 56 -9.19 4.23 -35.48
CA GLY A 56 -9.59 3.62 -34.21
C GLY A 56 -8.48 3.66 -33.13
N ARG A 57 -7.20 3.61 -33.52
CA ARG A 57 -6.09 3.74 -32.56
C ARG A 57 -6.11 5.11 -31.89
N ASP A 58 -6.30 6.18 -32.66
CA ASP A 58 -6.23 7.55 -32.14
C ASP A 58 -7.40 7.83 -31.19
N TRP A 59 -8.61 7.32 -31.50
CA TRP A 59 -9.72 7.35 -30.55
C TRP A 59 -9.40 6.62 -29.24
N ASN A 60 -8.81 5.43 -29.34
CA ASN A 60 -8.52 4.57 -28.20
C ASN A 60 -7.37 5.09 -27.30
N THR A 61 -6.47 5.95 -27.82
CA THR A 61 -5.27 6.37 -27.07
C THR A 61 -5.14 7.87 -26.86
N LEU A 62 -5.66 8.70 -27.77
CA LEU A 62 -5.38 10.14 -27.78
C LEU A 62 -6.57 11.00 -27.36
N VAL A 63 -7.80 10.47 -27.28
CA VAL A 63 -8.99 11.28 -27.02
C VAL A 63 -9.68 10.92 -25.71
N VAL A 64 -9.87 11.92 -24.85
CA VAL A 64 -10.72 11.82 -23.67
C VAL A 64 -12.02 12.60 -23.95
N GLY A 65 -13.16 11.92 -23.88
CA GLY A 65 -14.46 12.57 -24.11
C GLY A 65 -14.85 13.51 -22.97
N LYS A 66 -15.61 14.56 -23.26
CA LYS A 66 -16.19 15.46 -22.25
C LYS A 66 -17.71 15.52 -22.39
N LEU A 67 -18.41 15.43 -21.26
CA LEU A 67 -19.85 15.63 -21.21
C LEU A 67 -20.22 17.05 -21.63
N SER A 68 -21.28 17.19 -22.44
CA SER A 68 -21.82 18.50 -22.79
C SER A 68 -22.23 19.30 -21.54
N PRO A 69 -21.87 20.59 -21.42
CA PRO A 69 -22.06 21.36 -20.18
C PRO A 69 -23.54 21.64 -19.85
N TRP A 70 -24.44 21.56 -20.83
CA TRP A 70 -25.88 21.80 -20.64
C TRP A 70 -26.60 20.60 -20.01
N ILE A 71 -25.97 19.42 -19.96
CA ILE A 71 -26.58 18.22 -19.39
C ILE A 71 -26.61 18.36 -17.86
N GLU A 72 -27.81 18.37 -17.29
CA GLU A 72 -28.08 18.54 -15.86
C GLU A 72 -29.11 17.49 -15.39
N THR A 73 -28.62 16.30 -15.04
CA THR A 73 -29.46 15.17 -14.62
C THR A 73 -30.17 15.41 -13.30
N ASP A 74 -29.72 16.38 -12.52
CA ASP A 74 -30.27 16.72 -11.22
C ASP A 74 -31.08 18.02 -11.28
N SER A 75 -31.49 18.48 -12.47
CA SER A 75 -32.38 19.64 -12.65
C SER A 75 -33.71 19.44 -11.93
N GLU A 76 -34.18 20.50 -11.27
CA GLU A 76 -35.52 20.56 -10.67
C GLU A 76 -36.61 20.54 -11.75
N VAL A 77 -36.30 21.04 -12.95
CA VAL A 77 -37.21 21.05 -14.10
C VAL A 77 -37.24 19.66 -14.74
N GLU A 78 -38.39 18.98 -14.64
CA GLU A 78 -38.56 17.59 -15.09
C GLU A 78 -38.15 17.37 -16.55
N THR A 79 -38.57 18.26 -17.45
CA THR A 79 -38.26 18.15 -18.89
C THR A 79 -36.76 18.29 -19.17
N GLU A 80 -36.06 19.19 -18.46
CA GLU A 80 -34.61 19.32 -18.56
C GLU A 80 -33.90 18.10 -18.00
N ARG A 81 -34.37 17.58 -16.86
CA ARG A 81 -33.84 16.36 -16.24
C ARG A 81 -33.95 15.16 -17.19
N ARG A 82 -35.15 14.89 -17.73
CA ARG A 82 -35.39 13.74 -18.62
C ARG A 82 -34.58 13.84 -19.92
N ASN A 83 -34.52 15.03 -20.52
CA ASN A 83 -33.66 15.28 -21.68
C ASN A 83 -32.16 15.12 -21.34
N SER A 84 -31.73 15.55 -20.15
CA SER A 84 -30.35 15.40 -19.69
C SER A 84 -29.98 13.94 -19.43
N GLU A 85 -30.89 13.14 -18.87
CA GLU A 85 -30.69 11.69 -18.69
C GLU A 85 -30.51 10.99 -20.04
N ALA A 86 -31.39 11.26 -21.01
CA ALA A 86 -31.29 10.70 -22.35
C ALA A 86 -30.00 11.14 -23.07
N ALA A 87 -29.62 12.43 -22.92
CA ALA A 87 -28.40 12.96 -23.49
C ALA A 87 -27.14 12.36 -22.86
N LEU A 88 -27.11 12.15 -21.54
CA LEU A 88 -26.01 11.52 -20.83
C LEU A 88 -25.79 10.09 -21.34
N VAL A 89 -26.86 9.29 -21.41
CA VAL A 89 -26.80 7.92 -21.94
C VAL A 89 -26.33 7.92 -23.40
N GLN A 90 -26.82 8.84 -24.23
CA GLN A 90 -26.37 8.97 -25.62
C GLN A 90 -24.87 9.29 -25.71
N GLU A 91 -24.35 10.24 -24.93
CA GLU A 91 -22.94 10.61 -24.98
C GLU A 91 -22.02 9.51 -24.43
N LEU A 92 -22.43 8.82 -23.36
CA LEU A 92 -21.70 7.66 -22.82
C LEU A 92 -21.68 6.48 -23.81
N ASN A 93 -22.81 6.17 -24.45
CA ASN A 93 -22.88 5.13 -25.47
C ASN A 93 -22.00 5.47 -26.68
N PHE A 94 -21.96 6.73 -27.09
CA PHE A 94 -21.09 7.15 -28.19
C PHE A 94 -19.61 7.11 -27.80
N SER A 95 -19.27 7.47 -26.55
CA SER A 95 -17.93 7.29 -26.00
C SER A 95 -17.50 5.81 -26.03
N ALA A 96 -18.41 4.89 -25.68
CA ALA A 96 -18.15 3.45 -25.74
C ALA A 96 -18.01 2.95 -27.18
N TYR A 97 -18.86 3.43 -28.10
CA TYR A 97 -18.79 3.13 -29.53
C TYR A 97 -17.44 3.53 -30.15
N LEU A 98 -16.92 4.71 -29.79
CA LEU A 98 -15.61 5.18 -30.24
C LEU A 98 -14.43 4.47 -29.56
N GLY A 99 -14.66 3.67 -28.51
CA GLY A 99 -13.59 2.98 -27.79
C GLY A 99 -12.70 3.89 -26.93
N LEU A 100 -13.21 5.03 -26.47
CA LEU A 100 -12.40 6.01 -25.75
C LEU A 100 -11.81 5.45 -24.44
N PRO A 101 -10.56 5.81 -24.09
CA PRO A 101 -9.91 5.36 -22.85
C PRO A 101 -10.54 5.96 -21.59
N ALA A 102 -11.12 7.17 -21.67
CA ALA A 102 -11.78 7.84 -20.56
C ALA A 102 -12.84 8.85 -21.03
N PHE A 103 -13.78 9.17 -20.15
CA PHE A 103 -14.83 10.18 -20.36
C PHE A 103 -15.00 11.04 -19.10
N MET A 104 -14.88 12.36 -19.25
CA MET A 104 -14.96 13.32 -18.15
C MET A 104 -16.40 13.78 -17.93
N VAL A 105 -16.86 13.64 -16.69
CA VAL A 105 -18.15 14.12 -16.21
C VAL A 105 -17.92 15.13 -15.08
N PRO A 106 -18.40 16.38 -15.18
CA PRO A 106 -18.26 17.35 -14.11
C PRO A 106 -19.25 17.09 -12.97
N LEU A 107 -18.79 17.23 -11.73
CA LEU A 107 -19.67 17.33 -10.55
C LEU A 107 -19.98 18.82 -10.34
N LYS A 108 -21.23 19.22 -10.61
CA LYS A 108 -21.64 20.64 -10.61
C LYS A 108 -22.16 21.15 -9.28
N GLY A 109 -22.41 20.26 -8.34
CA GLY A 109 -22.95 20.60 -7.03
C GLY A 109 -22.93 19.42 -6.08
N PRO A 110 -23.44 19.61 -4.84
CA PRO A 110 -23.47 18.56 -3.83
C PRO A 110 -24.56 17.50 -4.09
N HIS A 111 -25.54 17.81 -4.94
CA HIS A 111 -26.66 16.92 -5.26
C HIS A 111 -26.49 16.34 -6.66
N CYS A 112 -26.01 15.10 -6.73
CA CYS A 112 -25.76 14.38 -7.98
C CYS A 112 -26.37 12.96 -7.94
N ALA A 113 -27.54 12.83 -7.32
CA ALA A 113 -28.18 11.52 -7.09
C ALA A 113 -28.62 10.86 -8.40
N ASN A 114 -29.19 11.63 -9.34
CA ASN A 114 -29.57 11.11 -10.65
C ASN A 114 -28.36 10.82 -11.52
N LEU A 115 -27.33 11.69 -11.46
CA LEU A 115 -26.06 11.39 -12.11
C LEU A 115 -25.51 10.03 -11.62
N ALA A 116 -25.41 9.87 -10.30
CA ALA A 116 -24.88 8.65 -9.68
C ALA A 116 -25.72 7.40 -9.99
N ARG A 117 -27.05 7.54 -10.08
CA ARG A 117 -27.96 6.46 -10.47
C ARG A 117 -27.72 6.00 -11.91
N VAL A 118 -27.54 6.94 -12.85
CA VAL A 118 -27.30 6.61 -14.26
C VAL A 118 -25.91 6.00 -14.46
N THR A 119 -24.92 6.40 -13.64
CA THR A 119 -23.54 5.90 -13.74
C THR A 119 -23.21 4.68 -12.85
N LEU A 120 -24.14 4.22 -12.01
CA LEU A 120 -23.99 3.05 -11.11
C LEU A 120 -22.77 3.15 -10.17
N CYS A 121 -22.77 4.17 -9.29
CA CYS A 121 -21.64 4.58 -8.44
C CYS A 121 -21.32 3.72 -7.19
N ASP A 122 -21.66 2.43 -7.17
CA ASP A 122 -21.35 1.54 -6.03
C ASP A 122 -19.86 1.17 -5.98
N TYR A 123 -19.00 2.14 -5.62
CA TYR A 123 -17.53 2.03 -5.63
C TYR A 123 -16.97 1.41 -6.92
N ASN A 124 -17.59 1.70 -8.07
CA ASN A 124 -17.21 1.12 -9.35
C ASN A 124 -15.77 1.55 -9.71
N LYS A 125 -14.86 0.57 -9.88
CA LYS A 125 -13.45 0.80 -10.22
C LYS A 125 -13.20 1.59 -11.51
N ARG A 126 -14.21 1.73 -12.38
CA ARG A 126 -14.13 2.54 -13.61
C ARG A 126 -14.41 4.03 -13.36
N ILE A 127 -14.88 4.39 -12.16
CA ILE A 127 -15.10 5.78 -11.75
C ILE A 127 -13.87 6.22 -10.95
N CYS A 128 -13.22 7.27 -11.42
CA CYS A 128 -12.01 7.84 -10.83
C CYS A 128 -12.13 9.36 -10.76
N LEU A 129 -11.21 10.01 -10.06
CA LEU A 129 -11.22 11.45 -9.88
C LEU A 129 -10.26 12.18 -10.83
N ALA A 130 -10.76 13.26 -11.42
CA ALA A 130 -9.96 14.30 -12.04
C ALA A 130 -10.08 15.56 -11.18
N ILE A 131 -9.04 15.88 -10.39
CA ILE A 131 -9.07 17.01 -9.45
C ILE A 131 -8.68 18.29 -10.17
N GLU A 132 -9.55 19.29 -10.16
CA GLU A 132 -9.23 20.63 -10.65
C GLU A 132 -8.54 21.47 -9.56
N VAL A 133 -7.35 21.96 -9.85
CA VAL A 133 -6.56 22.79 -8.95
C VAL A 133 -6.93 24.26 -9.16
N GLY A 134 -7.54 24.88 -8.15
CA GLY A 134 -7.91 26.29 -8.17
C GLY A 134 -6.74 27.25 -7.95
N GLU A 135 -6.96 28.53 -8.24
CA GLU A 135 -5.95 29.60 -8.06
C GLU A 135 -5.53 29.81 -6.60
N ASN A 136 -6.48 29.62 -5.67
CA ASN A 136 -6.24 29.71 -4.23
C ASN A 136 -6.24 28.32 -3.62
N MET A 137 -5.11 27.92 -3.05
CA MET A 137 -4.99 26.63 -2.38
C MET A 137 -5.78 26.62 -1.06
N PRO A 138 -6.60 25.60 -0.80
CA PRO A 138 -7.27 25.46 0.48
C PRO A 138 -6.27 25.04 1.58
N SER A 139 -6.73 25.00 2.83
CA SER A 139 -5.91 24.50 3.95
C SER A 139 -5.48 23.04 3.73
N ASP A 140 -4.33 22.64 4.29
CA ASP A 140 -3.86 21.25 4.23
C ASP A 140 -4.93 20.24 4.68
N ALA A 141 -5.73 20.56 5.71
CA ALA A 141 -6.84 19.71 6.18
C ALA A 141 -7.95 19.44 5.14
N VAL A 142 -8.10 20.28 4.11
CA VAL A 142 -9.04 20.05 2.99
C VAL A 142 -8.35 19.23 1.90
N ILE A 143 -7.07 19.47 1.67
CA ILE A 143 -6.25 18.72 0.71
C ILE A 143 -6.12 17.26 1.16
N ASP A 144 -5.88 17.03 2.44
CA ASP A 144 -5.66 15.70 3.01
C ASP A 144 -6.92 14.83 2.98
N LYS A 145 -8.11 15.41 2.77
CA LYS A 145 -9.35 14.65 2.51
C LYS A 145 -9.31 13.83 1.22
N TRP A 146 -8.43 14.19 0.29
CA TRP A 146 -8.26 13.51 -0.99
C TRP A 146 -7.20 12.40 -0.94
N LEU A 147 -6.52 12.22 0.19
CA LEU A 147 -5.61 11.10 0.40
C LEU A 147 -6.42 9.80 0.46
N GLY A 148 -5.98 8.77 -0.27
CA GLY A 148 -6.69 7.49 -0.34
C GLY A 148 -7.75 7.41 -1.44
N GLU A 149 -8.04 8.52 -2.12
CA GLU A 149 -9.04 8.57 -3.19
C GLU A 149 -8.44 8.20 -4.56
N PRO A 150 -9.22 7.62 -5.50
CA PRO A 150 -8.74 7.14 -6.80
C PRO A 150 -8.51 8.28 -7.80
N ILE A 151 -7.55 9.17 -7.50
CA ILE A 151 -7.14 10.27 -8.38
C ILE A 151 -6.37 9.70 -9.57
N LYS A 152 -6.87 9.97 -10.78
CA LYS A 152 -6.22 9.59 -12.05
C LYS A 152 -5.70 10.78 -12.83
N ALA A 153 -6.31 11.95 -12.64
CA ALA A 153 -5.89 13.16 -13.32
C ALA A 153 -5.94 14.40 -12.43
N ALA A 154 -5.15 15.40 -12.79
CA ALA A 154 -5.16 16.73 -12.22
C ALA A 154 -5.35 17.77 -13.32
N VAL A 155 -6.41 18.56 -13.23
CA VAL A 155 -6.72 19.64 -14.17
C VAL A 155 -6.09 20.93 -13.65
N LEU A 156 -5.22 21.52 -14.45
CA LEU A 156 -4.47 22.74 -14.16
C LEU A 156 -4.91 23.87 -15.11
N PRO A 157 -5.78 24.79 -14.65
CA PRO A 157 -6.11 25.98 -15.41
C PRO A 157 -4.87 26.84 -15.66
N THR A 158 -4.71 27.38 -16.87
CA THR A 158 -3.62 28.33 -17.18
C THR A 158 -3.63 29.58 -16.28
N SER A 159 -4.77 29.86 -15.64
CA SER A 159 -4.95 30.94 -14.68
C SER A 159 -4.15 30.81 -13.39
N ILE A 160 -3.76 29.59 -12.99
CA ILE A 160 -3.04 29.36 -11.72
C ILE A 160 -1.53 29.61 -11.85
N PHE A 161 -1.02 29.73 -13.08
CA PHE A 161 0.39 29.94 -13.35
C PHE A 161 0.74 31.42 -13.20
N LEU A 162 1.71 31.69 -12.34
CA LEU A 162 2.35 32.98 -12.15
C LEU A 162 3.39 33.20 -13.25
N THR A 163 3.80 34.45 -13.44
CA THR A 163 4.85 34.81 -14.40
C THR A 163 6.16 35.09 -13.68
N ASN A 164 7.24 34.43 -14.08
CA ASN A 164 8.57 34.71 -13.53
C ASN A 164 9.23 35.95 -14.19
N LYS A 165 10.41 36.36 -13.70
CA LYS A 165 11.17 37.52 -14.24
C LYS A 165 11.50 37.43 -15.74
N LYS A 166 11.49 36.23 -16.32
CA LYS A 166 11.78 35.97 -17.75
C LYS A 166 10.50 35.83 -18.60
N GLY A 167 9.32 36.06 -18.01
CA GLY A 167 8.03 35.95 -18.69
C GLY A 167 7.51 34.52 -18.86
N PHE A 168 8.09 33.51 -18.20
CA PHE A 168 7.64 32.11 -18.30
C PHE A 168 6.65 31.74 -17.19
N PRO A 169 5.69 30.83 -17.47
CA PRO A 169 4.75 30.33 -16.48
C PRO A 169 5.47 29.51 -15.39
N VAL A 170 5.14 29.79 -14.13
CA VAL A 170 5.63 29.07 -12.95
C VAL A 170 4.52 28.95 -11.91
N LEU A 171 4.60 27.97 -11.01
CA LEU A 171 3.63 27.79 -9.92
C LEU A 171 4.19 28.33 -8.61
N SER A 172 3.29 28.77 -7.71
CA SER A 172 3.66 29.11 -6.34
C SER A 172 4.13 27.87 -5.56
N LYS A 173 4.79 28.07 -4.41
CA LYS A 173 5.29 26.96 -3.58
C LYS A 173 4.18 26.05 -3.04
N SER A 174 3.01 26.60 -2.72
CA SER A 174 1.84 25.83 -2.28
C SER A 174 1.32 24.91 -3.39
N HIS A 175 1.29 25.40 -4.64
CA HIS A 175 0.91 24.58 -5.80
C HIS A 175 1.97 23.51 -6.09
N GLN A 176 3.27 23.87 -6.06
CA GLN A 176 4.36 22.91 -6.23
C GLN A 176 4.26 21.74 -5.25
N LYS A 177 3.93 21.98 -3.98
CA LYS A 177 3.71 20.94 -2.95
C LYS A 177 2.68 19.89 -3.41
N ILE A 178 1.56 20.34 -4.00
CA ILE A 178 0.50 19.43 -4.48
C ILE A 178 0.88 18.73 -5.77
N ILE A 179 1.55 19.42 -6.70
CA ILE A 179 2.08 18.77 -7.91
C ILE A 179 3.03 17.63 -7.55
N PHE A 180 3.92 17.81 -6.56
CA PHE A 180 4.80 16.74 -6.10
C PHE A 180 4.04 15.55 -5.48
N ARG A 181 2.95 15.80 -4.71
CA ARG A 181 2.08 14.73 -4.19
C ARG A 181 1.39 13.98 -5.35
N LEU A 182 0.90 14.69 -6.36
CA LEU A 182 0.26 14.10 -7.53
C LEU A 182 1.23 13.31 -8.42
N PHE A 183 2.50 13.74 -8.52
CA PHE A 183 3.54 12.95 -9.17
C PHE A 183 3.78 11.61 -8.48
N LYS A 184 3.70 11.54 -7.14
CA LYS A 184 3.81 10.28 -6.40
C LYS A 184 2.62 9.35 -6.69
N LEU A 185 1.44 9.90 -6.96
CA LEU A 185 0.24 9.14 -7.36
C LEU A 185 0.20 8.81 -8.86
N GLU A 186 1.23 9.21 -9.63
CA GLU A 186 1.31 9.02 -11.09
C GLU A 186 0.08 9.58 -11.83
N ALA A 187 -0.48 10.67 -11.35
CA ALA A 187 -1.63 11.32 -11.97
C ALA A 187 -1.26 11.95 -13.33
N GLN A 188 -2.17 11.87 -14.30
CA GLN A 188 -2.04 12.58 -15.58
C GLN A 188 -2.41 14.06 -15.42
N PHE A 189 -1.62 14.97 -16.00
CA PHE A 189 -1.88 16.41 -15.90
C PHE A 189 -2.60 16.92 -17.15
N ILE A 190 -3.69 17.68 -16.94
CA ILE A 190 -4.54 18.24 -18.00
C ILE A 190 -4.48 19.75 -17.91
N PHE A 191 -3.99 20.43 -18.94
CA PHE A 191 -4.03 21.88 -19.02
C PHE A 191 -5.38 22.36 -19.58
N THR A 192 -5.98 23.38 -18.97
CA THR A 192 -7.26 23.95 -19.43
C THR A 192 -7.21 25.48 -19.48
N GLY A 193 -8.01 26.08 -20.36
CA GLY A 193 -8.06 27.53 -20.57
C GLY A 193 -7.18 28.03 -21.71
N THR A 194 -7.28 29.32 -22.01
CA THR A 194 -6.49 30.00 -23.05
C THR A 194 -5.09 30.32 -22.53
N SER A 195 -4.10 30.47 -23.42
CA SER A 195 -2.76 30.94 -22.98
C SER A 195 -2.87 32.33 -22.36
N ARG A 196 -2.39 32.49 -21.13
CA ARG A 196 -2.22 33.79 -20.46
C ARG A 196 -0.82 34.39 -20.63
N HIS A 197 0.10 33.61 -21.19
CA HIS A 197 1.46 34.01 -21.46
C HIS A 197 1.61 34.11 -22.99
N SER A 198 0.92 35.10 -23.60
CA SER A 198 0.76 35.20 -25.06
C SER A 198 2.07 35.37 -25.83
N GLU A 199 3.10 35.91 -25.18
CA GLU A 199 4.46 36.03 -25.74
C GLU A 199 5.26 34.72 -25.68
N LYS A 200 4.70 33.67 -25.06
CA LYS A 200 5.29 32.34 -24.94
C LYS A 200 4.40 31.29 -25.61
N ASP A 201 5.04 30.23 -26.07
CA ASP A 201 4.34 29.05 -26.57
C ASP A 201 3.57 28.35 -25.44
N PHE A 202 2.41 27.77 -25.74
CA PHE A 202 1.62 26.98 -24.79
C PHE A 202 2.39 25.76 -24.27
N ARG A 203 3.41 25.28 -25.01
CA ARG A 203 4.35 24.27 -24.51
C ARG A 203 5.06 24.67 -23.21
N SER A 204 5.21 25.97 -22.93
CA SER A 204 5.93 26.44 -21.74
C SER A 204 5.29 25.99 -20.42
N TYR A 205 3.98 25.75 -20.38
CA TYR A 205 3.32 25.17 -19.19
C TYR A 205 3.74 23.71 -18.96
N LEU A 206 3.85 22.92 -20.03
CA LEU A 206 4.33 21.53 -19.96
C LEU A 206 5.81 21.47 -19.57
N GLN A 207 6.65 22.28 -20.20
CA GLN A 207 8.08 22.38 -19.87
C GLN A 207 8.30 22.69 -18.39
N TYR A 208 7.42 23.50 -17.78
CA TYR A 208 7.50 23.78 -16.36
C TYR A 208 7.15 22.57 -15.49
N LEU A 209 6.14 21.76 -15.86
CA LEU A 209 5.87 20.50 -15.16
C LEU A 209 7.00 19.48 -15.34
N GLU A 210 7.58 19.36 -16.54
CA GLU A 210 8.76 18.53 -16.80
C GLU A 210 9.93 18.97 -15.91
N TYR A 211 10.18 20.28 -15.81
CA TYR A 211 11.15 20.85 -14.90
C TYR A 211 10.87 20.46 -13.45
N LEU A 212 9.64 20.59 -12.96
CA LEU A 212 9.31 20.16 -11.60
C LEU A 212 9.55 18.67 -11.39
N ASN A 213 9.14 17.82 -12.35
CA ASN A 213 9.33 16.37 -12.25
C ASN A 213 10.82 15.98 -12.23
N GLN A 214 11.67 16.65 -13.02
CA GLN A 214 13.12 16.43 -13.02
C GLN A 214 13.80 16.90 -11.72
N ASN A 215 13.24 17.91 -11.05
CA ASN A 215 13.78 18.50 -9.82
C ASN A 215 13.11 17.95 -8.55
N ARG A 216 12.40 16.82 -8.64
CA ARG A 216 11.85 16.13 -7.46
C ARG A 216 12.94 15.35 -6.72
N PRO A 217 12.80 15.11 -5.41
CA PRO A 217 13.72 14.25 -4.67
C PRO A 217 13.86 12.88 -5.34
N ALA A 218 15.10 12.39 -5.48
CA ALA A 218 15.36 11.06 -6.02
C ALA A 218 14.81 10.00 -5.06
N PRO A 219 14.26 8.88 -5.58
CA PRO A 219 13.75 7.81 -4.73
C PRO A 219 14.89 7.19 -3.91
N ASN A 220 14.63 6.95 -2.64
CA ASN A 220 15.58 6.25 -1.77
C ASN A 220 15.60 4.73 -2.05
N ALA A 221 16.50 3.97 -1.40
CA ALA A 221 16.65 2.53 -1.63
C ALA A 221 15.34 1.75 -1.39
N TYR A 222 14.56 2.14 -0.38
CA TYR A 222 13.26 1.54 -0.08
C TYR A 222 12.23 1.83 -1.19
N GLU A 223 12.15 3.08 -1.66
CA GLU A 223 11.26 3.46 -2.76
C GLU A 223 11.64 2.79 -4.09
N LEU A 224 12.94 2.59 -4.34
CA LEU A 224 13.41 1.86 -5.53
C LEU A 224 13.05 0.37 -5.47
N PHE A 225 13.20 -0.25 -4.30
CA PHE A 225 12.83 -1.66 -4.09
C PHE A 225 11.32 -1.87 -4.16
N ALA A 226 10.55 -0.95 -3.56
CA ALA A 226 9.09 -1.04 -3.48
C ALA A 226 8.36 -0.70 -4.77
N LYS A 227 9.07 -0.22 -5.80
CA LYS A 227 8.48 0.16 -7.08
C LYS A 227 7.77 -1.02 -7.74
N GLY A 228 6.49 -0.83 -8.05
CA GLY A 228 5.59 -1.85 -8.59
C GLY A 228 4.76 -2.57 -7.54
N TYR A 229 5.03 -2.38 -6.25
CA TYR A 229 4.26 -2.95 -5.14
C TYR A 229 3.31 -1.96 -4.49
N GLU A 230 3.27 -0.69 -4.94
CA GLU A 230 2.42 0.35 -4.37
C GLU A 230 0.94 -0.02 -4.39
N ASP A 231 0.36 -0.17 -3.19
CA ASP A 231 -1.01 -0.66 -2.95
C ASP A 231 -1.32 -2.05 -3.55
N TYR A 232 -0.30 -2.86 -3.85
CA TYR A 232 -0.47 -4.24 -4.31
C TYR A 232 -0.70 -5.17 -3.11
N LEU A 233 -1.86 -5.81 -3.07
CA LEU A 233 -2.25 -6.72 -1.99
C LEU A 233 -1.57 -8.08 -2.15
N GLN A 234 -0.89 -8.53 -1.10
CA GLN A 234 -0.23 -9.83 -1.04
C GLN A 234 -0.74 -10.61 0.18
N SER A 235 -0.89 -11.92 0.02
CA SER A 235 -1.11 -12.79 1.18
C SER A 235 0.14 -12.77 2.08
N PRO A 236 0.00 -12.58 3.41
CA PRO A 236 1.12 -12.75 4.33
C PRO A 236 1.70 -14.16 4.20
N LEU A 237 3.02 -14.26 4.20
CA LEU A 237 3.72 -15.55 4.15
C LEU A 237 3.39 -16.38 5.40
N GLN A 238 3.44 -17.71 5.28
CA GLN A 238 3.30 -18.64 6.40
C GLN A 238 4.46 -19.65 6.42
N PRO A 239 5.70 -19.23 6.76
CA PRO A 239 6.89 -20.08 6.62
C PRO A 239 6.88 -21.34 7.48
N LEU A 240 6.08 -21.38 8.55
CA LEU A 240 5.90 -22.59 9.35
C LEU A 240 5.07 -23.63 8.60
N MET A 241 3.90 -23.23 8.08
CA MET A 241 2.98 -24.11 7.36
C MET A 241 3.52 -24.50 5.98
N ASP A 242 4.10 -23.56 5.26
CA ASP A 242 4.57 -23.73 3.88
C ASP A 242 6.10 -23.76 3.80
N ASN A 243 6.64 -24.44 2.79
CA ASN A 243 8.07 -24.37 2.49
C ASN A 243 8.31 -23.26 1.48
N LEU A 244 9.05 -22.23 1.90
CA LEU A 244 9.34 -21.08 1.04
C LEU A 244 10.20 -21.48 -0.17
N GLU A 245 9.97 -20.79 -1.27
CA GLU A 245 10.73 -20.93 -2.51
C GLU A 245 12.10 -20.23 -2.42
N SER A 246 13.08 -20.70 -3.20
CA SER A 246 14.44 -20.13 -3.21
C SER A 246 14.48 -18.63 -3.49
N GLN A 247 13.63 -18.14 -4.41
CA GLN A 247 13.57 -16.71 -4.74
C GLN A 247 13.05 -15.86 -3.58
N THR A 248 12.18 -16.42 -2.73
CA THR A 248 11.67 -15.72 -1.54
C THR A 248 12.82 -15.47 -0.55
N TYR A 249 13.65 -16.48 -0.29
CA TYR A 249 14.86 -16.31 0.52
C TYR A 249 15.84 -15.30 -0.11
N GLU A 250 16.02 -15.33 -1.43
CA GLU A 250 16.89 -14.38 -2.12
C GLU A 250 16.42 -12.92 -1.95
N VAL A 251 15.11 -12.68 -1.95
CA VAL A 251 14.55 -11.35 -1.66
C VAL A 251 14.85 -10.95 -0.22
N PHE A 252 14.69 -11.84 0.76
CA PHE A 252 15.03 -11.57 2.15
C PHE A 252 16.51 -11.25 2.34
N GLU A 253 17.39 -11.90 1.59
CA GLU A 253 18.84 -11.75 1.68
C GLU A 253 19.36 -10.45 1.06
N LYS A 254 18.55 -9.78 0.24
CA LYS A 254 18.90 -8.48 -0.36
C LYS A 254 18.93 -7.35 0.65
N ASP A 255 18.32 -7.49 1.83
CA ASP A 255 18.29 -6.46 2.86
C ASP A 255 19.57 -6.47 3.73
N PRO A 256 20.50 -5.52 3.56
CA PRO A 256 21.75 -5.49 4.33
C PRO A 256 21.54 -5.00 5.77
N ILE A 257 20.48 -4.22 6.02
CA ILE A 257 20.24 -3.57 7.31
C ILE A 257 19.77 -4.63 8.31
N LYS A 258 18.88 -5.53 7.89
CA LYS A 258 18.41 -6.63 8.74
C LYS A 258 19.57 -7.44 9.32
N TYR A 259 20.42 -8.02 8.47
CA TYR A 259 21.48 -8.93 8.96
C TYR A 259 22.64 -8.21 9.66
N SER A 260 22.90 -6.94 9.34
CA SER A 260 23.89 -6.15 10.09
C SER A 260 23.42 -5.85 11.52
N GLN A 261 22.12 -5.58 11.72
CA GLN A 261 21.53 -5.42 13.05
C GLN A 261 21.57 -6.74 13.86
N TYR A 262 21.24 -7.88 13.23
CA TYR A 262 21.40 -9.19 13.88
C TYR A 262 22.86 -9.48 14.26
N GLN A 263 23.81 -9.20 13.36
CA GLN A 263 25.24 -9.33 13.67
C GLN A 263 25.63 -8.47 14.88
N GLN A 264 25.16 -7.22 14.94
CA GLN A 264 25.45 -6.31 16.05
C GLN A 264 24.84 -6.77 17.37
N ALA A 265 23.62 -7.32 17.34
CA ALA A 265 22.95 -7.89 18.50
C ALA A 265 23.72 -9.11 19.05
N VAL A 266 24.12 -10.03 18.18
CA VAL A 266 24.94 -11.19 18.57
C VAL A 266 26.31 -10.75 19.09
N TYR A 267 26.95 -9.77 18.46
CA TYR A 267 28.24 -9.22 18.89
C TYR A 267 28.17 -8.68 20.33
N LYS A 268 27.18 -7.84 20.63
CA LYS A 268 26.98 -7.29 21.98
C LYS A 268 26.70 -8.39 23.00
N CYS A 269 25.81 -9.33 22.67
CA CYS A 269 25.48 -10.45 23.54
C CYS A 269 26.71 -11.33 23.87
N LEU A 270 27.57 -11.61 22.89
CA LEU A 270 28.79 -12.39 23.11
C LEU A 270 29.77 -11.68 24.06
N LEU A 271 29.92 -10.36 23.95
CA LEU A 271 30.79 -9.59 24.84
C LEU A 271 30.26 -9.55 26.27
N ASP A 272 28.95 -9.38 26.46
CA ASP A 272 28.32 -9.36 27.78
C ASP A 272 28.39 -10.73 28.47
N ARG A 273 28.29 -11.82 27.71
CA ARG A 273 28.29 -13.19 28.24
C ARG A 273 29.69 -13.75 28.49
N VAL A 274 30.70 -13.31 27.73
CA VAL A 274 32.07 -13.85 27.81
C VAL A 274 33.06 -12.72 28.11
N PRO A 275 33.45 -12.57 29.39
CA PRO A 275 34.52 -11.67 29.80
C PRO A 275 35.84 -11.97 29.08
N GLU A 276 36.70 -10.95 28.96
CA GLU A 276 37.96 -11.07 28.19
C GLU A 276 38.88 -12.17 28.73
N GLU A 277 38.90 -12.40 30.04
CA GLU A 277 39.70 -13.45 30.68
C GLU A 277 39.25 -14.87 30.31
N GLN A 278 38.02 -15.05 29.83
CA GLN A 278 37.46 -16.36 29.44
C GLN A 278 37.44 -16.57 27.92
N LYS A 279 37.88 -15.59 27.14
CA LYS A 279 37.86 -15.59 25.67
C LYS A 279 38.37 -16.88 25.02
N ALA A 280 39.46 -17.45 25.55
CA ALA A 280 40.09 -18.64 24.97
C ALA A 280 39.45 -19.96 25.45
N THR A 281 38.71 -19.97 26.56
CA THR A 281 38.24 -21.18 27.22
C THR A 281 36.73 -21.35 27.16
N ASN A 282 35.97 -20.25 27.09
CA ASN A 282 34.52 -20.26 27.09
C ASN A 282 33.99 -20.23 25.64
N THR A 283 33.55 -21.39 25.16
CA THR A 283 32.87 -21.55 23.87
C THR A 283 31.37 -21.46 24.08
N GLN A 284 30.75 -20.42 23.52
CA GLN A 284 29.30 -20.24 23.57
C GLN A 284 28.62 -21.16 22.55
N VAL A 285 27.46 -21.71 22.92
CA VAL A 285 26.60 -22.50 22.04
C VAL A 285 25.49 -21.60 21.50
N LEU A 286 25.49 -21.36 20.19
CA LEU A 286 24.48 -20.53 19.52
C LEU A 286 23.64 -21.39 18.57
N MET A 287 22.32 -21.28 18.66
CA MET A 287 21.42 -22.02 17.78
C MET A 287 20.62 -21.04 16.93
N VAL A 288 20.78 -21.10 15.61
CA VAL A 288 19.97 -20.36 14.66
C VAL A 288 18.72 -21.19 14.38
N LEU A 289 17.55 -20.70 14.79
CA LEU A 289 16.26 -21.38 14.69
C LEU A 289 15.46 -20.80 13.51
N GLY A 290 15.26 -21.60 12.47
CA GLY A 290 14.78 -21.13 11.17
C GLY A 290 15.93 -20.53 10.35
N ALA A 291 16.95 -21.34 10.08
CA ALA A 291 18.20 -20.87 9.47
C ALA A 291 18.06 -20.43 8.00
N GLY A 292 16.99 -20.82 7.29
CA GLY A 292 16.79 -20.52 5.89
C GLY A 292 17.97 -21.00 5.04
N ARG A 293 18.53 -20.12 4.20
CA ARG A 293 19.75 -20.40 3.42
C ARG A 293 21.05 -19.96 4.12
N GLY A 294 20.98 -19.66 5.42
CA GLY A 294 22.15 -19.39 6.28
C GLY A 294 22.62 -17.95 6.49
N PRO A 295 21.89 -16.86 6.14
CA PRO A 295 22.43 -15.50 6.34
C PRO A 295 22.67 -15.16 7.81
N LEU A 296 21.85 -15.69 8.75
CA LEU A 296 22.05 -15.50 10.19
C LEU A 296 23.16 -16.37 10.78
N VAL A 297 23.44 -17.55 10.18
CA VAL A 297 24.63 -18.34 10.50
C VAL A 297 25.87 -17.53 10.18
N ASN A 298 25.92 -16.97 8.97
CA ASN A 298 27.01 -16.09 8.52
C ASN A 298 27.13 -14.82 9.38
N ALA A 299 26.02 -14.17 9.75
CA ALA A 299 26.02 -13.02 10.64
C ALA A 299 26.58 -13.36 12.02
N SER A 300 26.23 -14.52 12.58
CA SER A 300 26.72 -14.99 13.88
C SER A 300 28.21 -15.32 13.86
N LEU A 301 28.71 -15.96 12.79
CA LEU A 301 30.14 -16.20 12.61
C LEU A 301 30.94 -14.89 12.50
N ARG A 302 30.44 -13.90 11.75
CA ARG A 302 31.06 -12.56 11.67
C ARG A 302 31.05 -11.85 13.02
N ALA A 303 29.93 -11.91 13.75
CA ALA A 303 29.81 -11.35 15.09
C ALA A 303 30.83 -11.96 16.06
N ALA A 304 30.98 -13.29 16.07
CA ALA A 304 31.95 -14.00 16.90
C ALA A 304 33.39 -13.62 16.57
N LYS A 305 33.72 -13.51 15.27
CA LYS A 305 35.04 -13.04 14.82
C LYS A 305 35.31 -11.60 15.25
N GLN A 306 34.31 -10.71 15.13
CA GLN A 306 34.40 -9.32 15.54
C GLN A 306 34.52 -9.15 17.06
N ALA A 307 33.81 -9.97 17.85
CA ALA A 307 33.91 -10.02 19.30
C ALA A 307 35.18 -10.72 19.78
N ASP A 308 35.86 -11.43 18.89
CA ASP A 308 36.96 -12.34 19.20
C ASP A 308 36.54 -13.29 20.33
N ARG A 309 35.44 -14.03 20.12
CA ARG A 309 34.86 -15.01 21.07
C ARG A 309 34.62 -16.35 20.37
N LYS A 310 34.79 -17.45 21.11
CA LYS A 310 34.56 -18.80 20.59
C LYS A 310 33.07 -19.10 20.51
N LEU A 311 32.63 -19.59 19.35
CA LEU A 311 31.25 -19.92 19.05
C LEU A 311 31.16 -21.29 18.38
N ARG A 312 30.21 -22.12 18.83
CA ARG A 312 29.75 -23.31 18.12
C ARG A 312 28.28 -23.12 17.73
N ILE A 313 27.95 -23.42 16.48
CA ILE A 313 26.63 -23.09 15.91
C ILE A 313 25.84 -24.35 15.57
N TYR A 314 24.54 -24.33 15.88
CA TYR A 314 23.55 -25.23 15.28
C TYR A 314 22.66 -24.41 14.33
N ALA A 315 22.48 -24.86 13.10
CA ALA A 315 21.59 -24.26 12.11
C ALA A 315 20.37 -25.17 11.94
N VAL A 316 19.27 -24.84 12.63
CA VAL A 316 18.03 -25.63 12.65
C VAL A 316 17.07 -25.09 11.59
N GLU A 317 16.64 -25.94 10.67
CA GLU A 317 15.72 -25.59 9.59
C GLU A 317 14.79 -26.77 9.28
N LYS A 318 13.49 -26.49 9.12
CA LYS A 318 12.47 -27.50 8.83
C LYS A 318 12.24 -27.69 7.33
N ASN A 319 12.49 -26.67 6.51
CA ASN A 319 12.33 -26.73 5.06
C ASN A 319 13.47 -27.56 4.45
N PRO A 320 13.19 -28.79 3.96
CA PRO A 320 14.24 -29.69 3.46
C PRO A 320 14.96 -29.12 2.24
N ASN A 321 14.33 -28.22 1.47
CA ASN A 321 14.96 -27.59 0.31
C ASN A 321 16.03 -26.57 0.73
N ALA A 322 15.78 -25.82 1.80
CA ALA A 322 16.75 -24.88 2.36
C ALA A 322 17.90 -25.61 3.06
N VAL A 323 17.61 -26.76 3.70
CA VAL A 323 18.62 -27.66 4.29
C VAL A 323 19.66 -28.08 3.25
N VAL A 324 19.27 -28.39 2.00
CA VAL A 324 20.23 -28.69 0.93
C VAL A 324 21.24 -27.55 0.76
N THR A 325 20.78 -26.30 0.79
CA THR A 325 21.69 -25.13 0.71
C THR A 325 22.61 -25.06 1.93
N LEU A 326 22.06 -25.28 3.14
CA LEU A 326 22.84 -25.25 4.39
C LEU A 326 23.91 -26.34 4.45
N GLU A 327 23.61 -27.57 3.99
CA GLU A 327 24.56 -28.68 3.98
C GLU A 327 25.71 -28.44 3.00
N ASN A 328 25.43 -27.85 1.83
CA ASN A 328 26.49 -27.44 0.89
C ASN A 328 27.36 -26.34 1.48
N TRP A 329 26.77 -25.29 2.09
CA TRP A 329 27.53 -24.25 2.80
C TRP A 329 28.39 -24.82 3.95
N LYS A 330 27.86 -25.79 4.69
CA LYS A 330 28.60 -26.48 5.74
C LYS A 330 29.82 -27.21 5.17
N PHE A 331 29.64 -27.95 4.09
CA PHE A 331 30.71 -28.73 3.47
C PHE A 331 31.79 -27.84 2.84
N GLU A 332 31.40 -26.77 2.14
CA GLU A 332 32.31 -25.91 1.39
C GLU A 332 33.01 -24.85 2.26
N GLU A 333 32.30 -24.27 3.24
CA GLU A 333 32.75 -23.04 3.91
C GLU A 333 32.77 -23.13 5.44
N TRP A 334 31.69 -23.59 6.09
CA TRP A 334 31.58 -23.49 7.55
C TRP A 334 32.31 -24.61 8.33
N GLY A 335 32.47 -25.78 7.72
CA GLY A 335 33.09 -26.96 8.33
C GLY A 335 32.42 -27.39 9.64
N ASP A 336 33.22 -27.90 10.57
CA ASP A 336 32.75 -28.48 11.84
C ASP A 336 32.26 -27.46 12.87
N GLN A 337 32.44 -26.16 12.60
CA GLN A 337 31.94 -25.11 13.49
C GLN A 337 30.41 -25.00 13.47
N VAL A 338 29.77 -25.44 12.37
CA VAL A 338 28.31 -25.38 12.17
C VAL A 338 27.76 -26.79 12.02
N THR A 339 26.79 -27.15 12.86
CA THR A 339 25.99 -28.36 12.72
C THR A 339 24.63 -28.02 12.12
N VAL A 340 24.36 -28.50 10.90
CA VAL A 340 23.04 -28.35 10.26
C VAL A 340 22.08 -29.40 10.82
N VAL A 341 20.87 -28.99 11.17
CA VAL A 341 19.83 -29.83 11.75
C VAL A 341 18.54 -29.65 10.92
N SER A 342 18.14 -30.70 10.21
CA SER A 342 16.90 -30.76 9.45
C SER A 342 15.74 -31.16 10.35
N CYS A 343 15.16 -30.21 11.10
CA CYS A 343 14.10 -30.50 12.06
C CYS A 343 13.23 -29.26 12.32
N ASP A 344 11.99 -29.48 12.73
CA ASP A 344 11.20 -28.45 13.39
C ASP A 344 11.79 -28.17 14.78
N MET A 345 12.02 -26.90 15.10
CA MET A 345 12.63 -26.50 16.38
C MET A 345 11.79 -26.93 17.60
N ARG A 346 10.49 -27.16 17.44
CA ARG A 346 9.57 -27.57 18.50
C ARG A 346 9.71 -29.05 18.86
N GLU A 347 10.20 -29.86 17.92
CA GLU A 347 10.34 -31.31 18.06
C GLU A 347 11.80 -31.75 18.29
N TRP A 348 12.75 -30.84 18.08
CA TRP A 348 14.16 -31.18 18.11
C TRP A 348 14.67 -31.48 19.53
N ALA A 349 15.08 -32.72 19.76
CA ALA A 349 15.82 -33.12 20.95
C ALA A 349 17.29 -32.68 20.85
N ALA A 350 17.56 -31.44 21.28
CA ALA A 350 18.91 -30.87 21.21
C ALA A 350 19.92 -31.67 22.07
N PRO A 351 21.12 -31.97 21.54
CA PRO A 351 22.13 -32.77 22.26
C PRO A 351 22.76 -32.00 23.43
N GLU A 352 22.59 -30.68 23.47
CA GLU A 352 23.05 -29.80 24.54
C GLU A 352 22.22 -28.51 24.55
N LYS A 353 22.29 -27.74 25.64
CA LYS A 353 21.54 -26.48 25.75
C LYS A 353 22.28 -25.29 25.14
N ALA A 354 21.54 -24.36 24.55
CA ALA A 354 22.06 -23.11 23.98
C ALA A 354 22.38 -22.06 25.04
N ASP A 355 23.42 -21.28 24.82
CA ASP A 355 23.65 -19.99 25.49
C ASP A 355 22.83 -18.88 24.83
N ILE A 356 22.72 -18.93 23.51
CA ILE A 356 22.02 -17.93 22.68
C ILE A 356 21.18 -18.67 21.64
N ILE A 357 19.89 -18.36 21.54
CA ILE A 357 19.08 -18.72 20.37
C ILE A 357 18.87 -17.47 19.52
N VAL A 358 19.04 -17.60 18.20
CA VAL A 358 18.86 -16.53 17.23
C VAL A 358 17.79 -16.96 16.23
N SER A 359 16.78 -16.13 16.00
CA SER A 359 15.71 -16.41 15.06
C SER A 359 15.24 -15.15 14.34
N GLU A 360 14.71 -15.33 13.14
CA GLU A 360 14.02 -14.31 12.38
C GLU A 360 12.78 -14.97 11.79
N LEU A 361 11.71 -14.94 12.59
CA LEU A 361 10.42 -15.60 12.34
C LEU A 361 9.30 -14.55 12.40
N LEU A 362 9.64 -13.29 12.09
CA LEU A 362 8.75 -12.15 12.28
C LEU A 362 8.05 -11.82 10.98
N GLY A 363 6.72 -11.77 11.04
CA GLY A 363 5.94 -11.20 9.95
C GLY A 363 5.77 -9.68 10.10
N SER A 364 5.07 -9.07 9.15
CA SER A 364 4.78 -7.62 9.15
C SER A 364 3.95 -7.12 10.35
N PHE A 365 3.32 -8.02 11.10
CA PHE A 365 2.63 -7.75 12.35
C PHE A 365 3.36 -8.34 13.58
N GLY A 366 4.66 -8.61 13.45
CA GLY A 366 5.50 -9.19 14.49
C GLY A 366 5.24 -10.69 14.67
N ASP A 367 4.08 -11.04 15.22
CA ASP A 367 3.76 -12.42 15.63
C ASP A 367 2.99 -13.25 14.58
N ASN A 368 2.66 -12.67 13.41
CA ASN A 368 1.81 -13.31 12.39
C ASN A 368 2.48 -14.43 11.57
N GLU A 369 3.74 -14.75 11.87
CA GLU A 369 4.45 -15.93 11.36
C GLU A 369 4.76 -16.96 12.47
N LEU A 370 4.06 -16.82 13.61
CA LEU A 370 4.06 -17.76 14.74
C LEU A 370 5.41 -17.89 15.46
N SER A 371 6.21 -16.81 15.44
CA SER A 371 7.39 -16.69 16.30
C SER A 371 7.13 -17.07 17.77
N PRO A 372 6.02 -16.66 18.42
CA PRO A 372 5.77 -17.05 19.81
C PRO A 372 5.72 -18.58 19.99
N GLU A 373 4.88 -19.27 19.23
CA GLU A 373 4.72 -20.72 19.36
C GLU A 373 5.98 -21.51 18.97
N CYS A 374 6.73 -21.02 17.97
CA CYS A 374 8.01 -21.60 17.59
C CYS A 374 9.05 -21.50 18.72
N LEU A 375 9.21 -20.31 19.30
CA LEU A 375 10.22 -20.05 20.33
C LEU A 375 9.84 -20.64 21.69
N ASP A 376 8.55 -20.70 22.02
CA ASP A 376 8.05 -21.42 23.20
C ASP A 376 8.42 -22.90 23.14
N GLY A 377 8.22 -23.54 21.98
CA GLY A 377 8.61 -24.94 21.77
C GLY A 377 10.12 -25.15 21.82
N ALA A 378 10.92 -24.17 21.39
CA ALA A 378 12.37 -24.22 21.44
C ALA A 378 12.97 -23.90 22.83
N GLN A 379 12.21 -23.28 23.73
CA GLN A 379 12.74 -22.73 24.98
C GLN A 379 13.35 -23.80 25.90
N HIS A 380 12.89 -25.05 25.84
CA HIS A 380 13.34 -26.12 26.73
C HIS A 380 14.83 -26.47 26.58
N PHE A 381 15.43 -26.21 25.42
CA PHE A 381 16.86 -26.37 25.17
C PHE A 381 17.67 -25.07 25.29
N LEU A 382 17.09 -23.98 25.80
CA LEU A 382 17.85 -22.81 26.26
C LEU A 382 18.37 -23.05 27.69
N LYS A 383 19.60 -22.61 27.98
CA LYS A 383 20.14 -22.62 29.36
C LYS A 383 19.37 -21.63 30.24
N ASP A 384 19.38 -21.88 31.55
CA ASP A 384 18.96 -20.88 32.52
C ASP A 384 19.90 -19.66 32.40
N GLY A 385 19.33 -18.47 32.21
CA GLY A 385 20.10 -17.26 31.88
C GLY A 385 20.62 -17.21 30.44
N GLY A 386 20.18 -18.11 29.55
CA GLY A 386 20.37 -18.00 28.11
C GLY A 386 19.58 -16.85 27.51
N VAL A 387 19.99 -16.38 26.33
CA VAL A 387 19.41 -15.21 25.66
C VAL A 387 18.70 -15.62 24.37
N SER A 388 17.50 -15.08 24.14
CA SER A 388 16.85 -15.11 22.83
C SER A 388 17.11 -13.82 22.07
N ILE A 389 17.43 -13.93 20.78
CA ILE A 389 17.51 -12.82 19.84
C ILE A 389 16.51 -13.13 18.70
N PRO A 390 15.38 -12.41 18.58
CA PRO A 390 15.01 -11.22 19.35
C PRO A 390 14.63 -11.51 20.80
N CYS A 391 14.87 -10.52 21.67
CA CYS A 391 14.44 -10.53 23.07
C CYS A 391 12.94 -10.23 23.20
N SER A 392 12.40 -9.35 22.36
CA SER A 392 10.98 -9.01 22.40
C SER A 392 10.54 -8.33 21.11
N TYR A 393 9.25 -8.40 20.80
CA TYR A 393 8.66 -7.64 19.70
C TYR A 393 7.24 -7.20 20.05
N THR A 394 6.83 -6.07 19.48
CA THR A 394 5.53 -5.44 19.69
C THR A 394 4.91 -5.08 18.35
N SER A 395 3.67 -5.52 18.12
CA SER A 395 2.87 -5.11 16.97
C SER A 395 2.20 -3.76 17.23
N PHE A 396 1.92 -3.00 16.18
CA PHE A 396 1.25 -1.69 16.25
C PHE A 396 0.12 -1.59 15.24
N LEU A 397 -0.96 -0.89 15.59
CA LEU A 397 -2.08 -0.61 14.70
C LEU A 397 -2.28 0.89 14.55
N ALA A 398 -2.63 1.33 13.33
CA ALA A 398 -3.08 2.69 13.04
C ALA A 398 -4.33 2.66 12.14
N PRO A 399 -5.41 3.39 12.47
CA PRO A 399 -6.58 3.49 11.59
C PRO A 399 -6.20 4.20 10.29
N LEU A 400 -6.74 3.72 9.17
CA LEU A 400 -6.50 4.32 7.86
C LEU A 400 -7.78 4.58 7.05
N SER A 401 -7.71 5.59 6.18
CA SER A 401 -8.65 5.81 5.09
C SER A 401 -7.99 5.53 3.74
N SER A 402 -8.59 4.67 2.93
CA SER A 402 -8.22 4.47 1.53
C SER A 402 -9.37 3.79 0.77
N SER A 403 -10.16 4.61 0.07
CA SER A 403 -11.19 4.14 -0.85
C SER A 403 -10.59 3.29 -1.98
N LYS A 404 -9.34 3.58 -2.38
CA LYS A 404 -8.56 2.75 -3.32
C LYS A 404 -8.36 1.34 -2.75
N LEU A 405 -7.73 1.19 -1.59
CA LEU A 405 -7.42 -0.13 -1.01
C LEU A 405 -8.70 -0.91 -0.64
N TYR A 406 -9.74 -0.23 -0.17
CA TYR A 406 -11.04 -0.86 0.05
C TYR A 406 -11.56 -1.54 -1.23
N ASN A 407 -11.42 -0.88 -2.37
CA ASN A 407 -11.80 -1.44 -3.67
C ASN A 407 -10.86 -2.54 -4.17
N GLU A 408 -9.56 -2.46 -3.89
CA GLU A 408 -8.62 -3.55 -4.19
C GLU A 408 -9.01 -4.81 -3.40
N VAL A 409 -9.31 -4.67 -2.10
CA VAL A 409 -9.77 -5.79 -1.24
C VAL A 409 -11.10 -6.35 -1.74
N ARG A 410 -12.07 -5.48 -2.09
CA ARG A 410 -13.35 -5.89 -2.69
C ARG A 410 -13.16 -6.66 -4.01
N GLY A 411 -12.10 -6.34 -4.75
CA GLY A 411 -11.70 -7.02 -5.98
C GLY A 411 -11.19 -8.45 -5.77
N CYS A 412 -10.80 -8.83 -4.55
CA CYS A 412 -10.30 -10.16 -4.21
C CYS A 412 -11.41 -11.21 -3.98
N ARG A 413 -12.67 -10.92 -4.34
CA ARG A 413 -13.76 -11.89 -4.22
C ARG A 413 -13.51 -13.12 -5.11
N GLU A 414 -13.42 -14.28 -4.48
CA GLU A 414 -13.34 -15.58 -5.15
C GLU A 414 -14.73 -16.24 -5.26
N ARG A 415 -14.93 -17.11 -6.26
CA ARG A 415 -16.24 -17.73 -6.53
C ARG A 415 -16.64 -18.81 -5.52
N ASP A 416 -15.67 -19.55 -5.01
CA ASP A 416 -15.90 -20.76 -4.21
C ASP A 416 -15.70 -20.57 -2.70
N LYS A 417 -15.54 -19.31 -2.25
CA LYS A 417 -15.38 -18.94 -0.84
C LYS A 417 -16.56 -18.07 -0.36
N ASP A 418 -16.64 -17.84 0.94
CA ASP A 418 -17.57 -16.86 1.50
C ASP A 418 -17.40 -15.50 0.76
N PRO A 419 -18.49 -14.87 0.31
CA PRO A 419 -18.43 -13.70 -0.55
C PRO A 419 -17.78 -12.48 0.10
N GLU A 420 -17.53 -12.47 1.41
CA GLU A 420 -16.88 -11.38 2.15
C GLU A 420 -15.58 -11.83 2.85
N CYS A 421 -15.07 -13.03 2.61
CA CYS A 421 -13.86 -13.54 3.31
C CYS A 421 -12.62 -12.68 3.09
N HIS A 422 -12.54 -11.97 1.97
CA HIS A 422 -11.46 -11.04 1.65
C HIS A 422 -11.40 -9.85 2.61
N PHE A 423 -12.53 -9.44 3.21
CA PHE A 423 -12.54 -8.42 4.27
C PHE A 423 -12.20 -8.99 5.65
N GLU A 424 -12.06 -10.31 5.78
CA GLU A 424 -11.69 -11.01 7.01
C GLU A 424 -10.30 -11.64 6.92
N THR A 425 -9.49 -11.17 5.96
CA THR A 425 -8.13 -11.64 5.69
C THR A 425 -7.18 -10.45 5.77
N PRO A 426 -6.03 -10.58 6.46
CA PRO A 426 -5.00 -9.55 6.43
C PRO A 426 -4.16 -9.63 5.16
N TYR A 427 -3.63 -8.49 4.69
CA TYR A 427 -2.80 -8.42 3.49
C TYR A 427 -1.49 -7.70 3.77
N VAL A 428 -0.35 -8.24 3.33
CA VAL A 428 0.89 -7.48 3.24
C VAL A 428 0.75 -6.53 2.05
N VAL A 429 1.01 -5.24 2.26
CA VAL A 429 0.83 -4.21 1.23
C VAL A 429 1.75 -3.01 1.47
N ARG A 430 2.43 -2.55 0.42
CA ARG A 430 3.13 -1.26 0.44
C ARG A 430 2.09 -0.14 0.35
N LEU A 431 1.57 0.28 1.50
CA LEU A 431 0.58 1.37 1.61
C LEU A 431 1.12 2.66 0.98
N HIS A 432 0.45 3.15 -0.07
CA HIS A 432 0.90 4.30 -0.85
C HIS A 432 -0.17 5.38 -0.99
N ASN A 433 -1.33 5.05 -1.57
CA ASN A 433 -2.46 5.98 -1.62
C ASN A 433 -3.40 5.72 -0.44
N PHE A 434 -3.09 6.35 0.69
CA PHE A 434 -3.88 6.25 1.92
C PHE A 434 -3.68 7.47 2.82
N HIS A 435 -4.54 7.61 3.82
CA HIS A 435 -4.41 8.57 4.91
C HIS A 435 -4.32 7.80 6.24
N GLN A 436 -3.20 7.91 6.95
CA GLN A 436 -3.09 7.48 8.35
C GLN A 436 -3.86 8.45 9.24
N LEU A 437 -4.89 7.97 9.92
CA LEU A 437 -5.87 8.82 10.63
C LEU A 437 -5.44 9.17 12.06
N ALA A 438 -4.54 8.37 12.65
CA ALA A 438 -3.95 8.60 13.96
C ALA A 438 -2.61 7.88 14.07
N GLU A 439 -1.79 8.31 15.03
CA GLU A 439 -0.49 7.68 15.33
C GLU A 439 -0.63 6.18 15.70
N PRO A 440 0.30 5.31 15.28
CA PRO A 440 0.23 3.89 15.59
C PRO A 440 0.33 3.62 17.10
N LYS A 441 -0.56 2.76 17.62
CA LYS A 441 -0.57 2.32 19.03
C LYS A 441 -0.18 0.85 19.15
N ALA A 442 0.59 0.54 20.20
CA ALA A 442 1.02 -0.82 20.50
C ALA A 442 -0.18 -1.75 20.73
N CYS A 443 -0.14 -2.93 20.13
CA CYS A 443 -1.18 -3.95 20.18
C CYS A 443 -0.74 -5.14 21.05
N PHE A 444 0.05 -6.07 20.51
CA PHE A 444 0.51 -7.26 21.22
C PHE A 444 2.02 -7.27 21.39
N THR A 445 2.50 -7.70 22.55
CA THR A 445 3.93 -7.84 22.86
C THR A 445 4.24 -9.27 23.29
N PHE A 446 5.38 -9.78 22.83
CA PHE A 446 5.93 -11.07 23.22
C PHE A 446 7.41 -10.88 23.62
N VAL A 447 7.84 -11.65 24.62
CA VAL A 447 9.20 -11.59 25.21
C VAL A 447 9.76 -13.00 25.26
N HIS A 448 11.03 -13.14 24.91
CA HIS A 448 11.72 -14.42 24.79
C HIS A 448 13.04 -14.38 25.58
N PRO A 449 13.33 -15.36 26.45
CA PRO A 449 12.43 -16.45 26.87
C PRO A 449 11.23 -15.93 27.67
N THR A 450 10.10 -16.63 27.57
CA THR A 450 8.86 -16.32 28.30
C THR A 450 8.70 -17.19 29.56
N THR A 451 7.96 -16.67 30.54
CA THR A 451 7.43 -17.47 31.66
C THR A 451 5.94 -17.77 31.52
N ASP A 452 5.26 -17.12 30.58
CA ASP A 452 3.86 -17.32 30.23
C ASP A 452 3.76 -17.88 28.82
N MET A 453 3.38 -19.15 28.72
CA MET A 453 3.21 -19.89 27.45
C MET A 453 1.81 -19.70 26.83
N ASN A 454 0.93 -18.93 27.48
CA ASN A 454 -0.34 -18.58 26.85
C ASN A 454 -0.09 -17.44 25.86
N ASN A 455 -0.23 -17.71 24.56
CA ASN A 455 -0.06 -16.73 23.50
C ASN A 455 -1.37 -16.08 23.00
N ASN A 456 -2.51 -16.38 23.63
CA ASN A 456 -3.75 -15.67 23.33
C ASN A 456 -3.69 -14.24 23.87
N ARG A 457 -4.18 -13.28 23.09
CA ARG A 457 -4.15 -11.86 23.47
C ARG A 457 -5.49 -11.21 23.15
N TYR A 458 -5.79 -10.14 23.89
CA TYR A 458 -6.90 -9.25 23.62
C TYR A 458 -6.45 -7.82 23.91
N GLN A 459 -6.79 -6.88 23.02
CA GLN A 459 -6.49 -5.48 23.21
C GLN A 459 -7.65 -4.58 22.76
N CYS A 460 -7.84 -3.48 23.48
CA CYS A 460 -8.77 -2.40 23.14
C CYS A 460 -7.98 -1.11 22.91
N LEU A 461 -7.97 -0.59 21.68
CA LEU A 461 -7.24 0.62 21.30
C LEU A 461 -8.23 1.71 20.90
N ARG A 462 -8.10 2.89 21.51
CA ARG A 462 -8.86 4.10 21.19
C ARG A 462 -7.98 5.08 20.42
N PHE A 463 -8.43 5.59 19.29
CA PHE A 463 -7.70 6.55 18.44
C PHE A 463 -8.52 7.81 18.23
N SER A 464 -7.95 8.97 18.54
CA SER A 464 -8.56 10.26 18.25
C SER A 464 -8.13 10.73 16.86
N VAL A 465 -9.09 10.90 15.95
CA VAL A 465 -8.82 11.11 14.51
C VAL A 465 -8.68 12.58 14.12
N GLY A 466 -9.43 13.50 14.77
CA GLY A 466 -9.28 14.95 14.57
C GLY A 466 -9.70 15.49 13.19
N CYS A 467 -10.27 14.65 12.32
CA CYS A 467 -10.75 15.02 10.99
C CYS A 467 -12.00 14.24 10.58
N ASN A 468 -12.80 14.82 9.67
CA ASN A 468 -13.90 14.10 9.02
C ASN A 468 -13.34 13.20 7.93
N THR A 469 -13.65 11.91 7.97
CA THR A 469 -13.08 10.90 7.08
C THR A 469 -13.97 9.65 7.01
N VAL A 470 -13.50 8.62 6.30
CA VAL A 470 -14.09 7.29 6.25
C VAL A 470 -13.02 6.26 6.62
N LEU A 471 -13.26 5.50 7.69
CA LEU A 471 -12.38 4.42 8.11
C LEU A 471 -12.60 3.19 7.22
N HIS A 472 -11.51 2.69 6.65
CA HIS A 472 -11.52 1.53 5.74
C HIS A 472 -10.81 0.30 6.31
N GLY A 473 -9.96 0.48 7.32
CA GLY A 473 -9.17 -0.58 7.92
C GLY A 473 -8.09 -0.06 8.86
N PHE A 474 -7.18 -0.94 9.23
CA PHE A 474 -6.04 -0.65 10.09
C PHE A 474 -4.74 -1.08 9.41
N ALA A 475 -3.76 -0.19 9.40
CA ALA A 475 -2.38 -0.54 9.07
C ALA A 475 -1.73 -1.19 10.29
N GLY A 476 -1.04 -2.30 10.07
CA GLY A 476 -0.26 -3.01 11.06
C GLY A 476 1.24 -2.90 10.79
N TYR A 477 1.99 -2.71 11.87
CA TYR A 477 3.44 -2.59 11.88
C TYR A 477 4.01 -3.42 13.04
N PHE A 478 5.35 -3.48 13.16
CA PHE A 478 6.01 -4.00 14.34
C PHE A 478 7.31 -3.26 14.67
N GLU A 479 7.72 -3.39 15.92
CA GLU A 479 9.08 -3.11 16.42
C GLU A 479 9.61 -4.35 17.13
N THR A 480 10.90 -4.60 17.04
CA THR A 480 11.58 -5.69 17.75
C THR A 480 12.86 -5.20 18.39
N THR A 481 13.07 -5.62 19.63
CA THR A 481 14.35 -5.49 20.33
C THR A 481 15.12 -6.77 20.11
N LEU A 482 16.18 -6.68 19.30
CA LEU A 482 17.05 -7.81 19.05
C LEU A 482 17.85 -8.14 20.31
N TYR A 483 18.61 -7.16 20.83
CA TYR A 483 19.36 -7.27 22.09
C TYR A 483 19.80 -5.88 22.58
N GLY A 484 19.55 -5.55 23.85
CA GLY A 484 19.89 -4.25 24.41
C GLY A 484 19.22 -3.10 23.65
N ASP A 485 20.04 -2.19 23.12
CA ASP A 485 19.64 -1.04 22.29
C ASP A 485 19.52 -1.36 20.78
N VAL A 486 19.83 -2.59 20.35
CA VAL A 486 19.76 -2.98 18.94
C VAL A 486 18.32 -3.37 18.59
N THR A 487 17.69 -2.63 17.67
CA THR A 487 16.29 -2.81 17.28
C THR A 487 16.11 -2.91 15.76
N LEU A 488 14.96 -3.44 15.35
CA LEU A 488 14.40 -3.27 14.00
C LEU A 488 12.97 -2.74 14.11
N SER A 489 12.54 -1.92 13.16
CA SER A 489 11.19 -1.34 13.14
C SER A 489 10.73 -1.10 11.71
N ILE A 490 9.45 -1.38 11.47
CA ILE A 490 8.72 -0.92 10.28
C ILE A 490 7.64 0.11 10.61
N LYS A 491 7.52 0.48 11.88
CA LYS A 491 6.63 1.57 12.32
C LYS A 491 7.14 2.87 11.69
N PRO A 492 6.29 3.69 11.02
CA PRO A 492 6.76 4.80 10.19
C PRO A 492 7.68 5.80 10.91
N GLU A 493 7.39 6.11 12.18
CA GLU A 493 8.11 7.13 12.95
C GLU A 493 9.50 6.66 13.41
N THR A 494 9.72 5.35 13.50
CA THR A 494 10.95 4.71 14.00
C THR A 494 11.56 3.74 12.98
N HIS A 495 11.09 3.79 11.73
CA HIS A 495 11.43 2.83 10.68
C HIS A 495 12.96 2.71 10.53
N SER A 496 13.47 1.48 10.55
CA SER A 496 14.90 1.21 10.39
C SER A 496 15.37 1.75 9.03
N PRO A 497 16.32 2.72 9.00
CA PRO A 497 16.69 3.38 7.76
C PRO A 497 17.26 2.40 6.72
N GLY A 498 16.68 2.38 5.52
CA GLY A 498 17.14 1.55 4.40
C GLY A 498 16.74 0.08 4.47
N MET A 499 16.00 -0.35 5.51
CA MET A 499 15.43 -1.69 5.59
C MET A 499 14.21 -1.80 4.67
N PHE A 500 14.05 -2.91 3.96
CA PHE A 500 12.93 -3.13 3.02
C PHE A 500 12.37 -4.56 3.05
N SER A 501 12.81 -5.37 4.02
CA SER A 501 12.38 -6.76 4.19
C SER A 501 10.87 -6.94 4.40
N TRP A 502 10.18 -5.93 4.95
CA TRP A 502 8.75 -6.03 5.26
C TRP A 502 8.00 -4.78 4.80
N PHE A 503 6.88 -4.99 4.13
CA PHE A 503 5.84 -3.97 4.00
C PHE A 503 4.88 -4.04 5.19
N PRO A 504 4.10 -2.97 5.45
CA PRO A 504 3.00 -3.02 6.43
C PRO A 504 1.98 -4.12 6.11
N ILE A 505 1.21 -4.50 7.11
CA ILE A 505 0.02 -5.35 6.94
C ILE A 505 -1.26 -4.50 6.97
N LEU A 506 -2.32 -4.91 6.29
CA LEU A 506 -3.62 -4.27 6.26
C LEU A 506 -4.66 -5.22 6.85
N PHE A 507 -5.41 -4.76 7.85
CA PHE A 507 -6.62 -5.40 8.37
C PHE A 507 -7.85 -4.61 7.89
N PRO A 508 -8.56 -5.08 6.86
CA PRO A 508 -9.67 -4.33 6.26
C PRO A 508 -10.96 -4.42 7.08
N LEU A 509 -11.91 -3.54 6.79
CA LEU A 509 -13.28 -3.61 7.31
C LEU A 509 -14.27 -3.93 6.17
N LYS A 510 -15.24 -4.79 6.46
CA LYS A 510 -16.33 -5.13 5.52
C LYS A 510 -17.13 -3.93 5.05
N GLN A 511 -17.42 -3.02 5.97
CA GLN A 511 -18.21 -1.82 5.71
C GLN A 511 -17.36 -0.60 6.09
N PRO A 512 -17.18 0.38 5.19
CA PRO A 512 -16.54 1.63 5.52
C PRO A 512 -17.33 2.36 6.62
N ILE A 513 -16.63 2.92 7.59
CA ILE A 513 -17.25 3.60 8.74
C ILE A 513 -17.02 5.10 8.63
N PRO A 514 -18.06 5.94 8.47
CA PRO A 514 -17.93 7.38 8.55
C PRO A 514 -17.44 7.80 9.94
N VAL A 515 -16.46 8.70 9.98
CA VAL A 515 -15.87 9.23 11.22
C VAL A 515 -15.87 10.74 11.13
N THR A 516 -16.40 11.42 12.15
CA THR A 516 -16.34 12.87 12.30
C THR A 516 -15.11 13.29 13.08
N ARG A 517 -14.74 14.58 13.00
CA ARG A 517 -13.57 15.13 13.70
C ARG A 517 -13.58 14.87 15.21
N ASP A 518 -14.76 14.81 15.82
CA ASP A 518 -14.95 14.69 17.26
C ASP A 518 -15.10 13.23 17.72
N ASP A 519 -15.16 12.29 16.77
CA ASP A 519 -15.26 10.87 17.07
C ASP A 519 -13.90 10.27 17.45
N ASP A 520 -13.96 9.31 18.38
CA ASP A 520 -12.88 8.36 18.60
C ASP A 520 -13.17 7.05 17.87
N VAL A 521 -12.13 6.48 17.26
CA VAL A 521 -12.19 5.12 16.70
C VAL A 521 -11.70 4.14 17.76
N VAL A 522 -12.58 3.24 18.22
CA VAL A 522 -12.21 2.20 19.21
C VAL A 522 -12.24 0.84 18.54
N VAL A 523 -11.07 0.23 18.41
CA VAL A 523 -10.90 -1.13 17.85
C VAL A 523 -10.58 -2.13 18.96
N ARG A 524 -11.15 -3.32 18.81
CA ARG A 524 -10.90 -4.51 19.61
C ARG A 524 -10.16 -5.51 18.73
N PHE A 525 -9.06 -6.05 19.24
CA PHE A 525 -8.22 -7.01 18.52
C PHE A 525 -7.97 -8.23 19.40
N TRP A 526 -8.09 -9.41 18.82
CA TRP A 526 -7.81 -10.67 19.49
C TRP A 526 -6.78 -11.46 18.70
N ARG A 527 -5.90 -12.15 19.42
CA ARG A 527 -5.08 -13.23 18.92
C ARG A 527 -5.57 -14.51 19.56
N CYS A 528 -5.99 -15.45 18.73
CA CYS A 528 -6.69 -16.66 19.14
C CYS A 528 -5.91 -17.91 18.66
N ASN A 529 -5.99 -18.99 19.43
CA ASN A 529 -5.30 -20.25 19.16
C ASN A 529 -6.19 -21.43 19.63
N ASN A 530 -6.22 -22.52 18.85
CA ASN A 530 -6.95 -23.76 19.18
C ASN A 530 -6.05 -25.02 19.28
N GLY A 531 -4.73 -24.85 19.31
CA GLY A 531 -3.72 -25.92 19.32
C GLY A 531 -3.33 -26.45 17.94
N LYS A 532 -4.04 -26.08 16.88
CA LYS A 532 -3.70 -26.44 15.48
C LYS A 532 -3.51 -25.24 14.57
N LYS A 533 -4.21 -24.15 14.87
CA LYS A 533 -4.23 -22.91 14.10
C LYS A 533 -4.20 -21.72 15.05
N VAL A 534 -3.58 -20.65 14.58
CA VAL A 534 -3.63 -19.33 15.18
C VAL A 534 -4.35 -18.38 14.22
N TRP A 535 -5.10 -17.41 14.73
CA TRP A 535 -5.75 -16.40 13.90
C TRP A 535 -5.95 -15.10 14.67
N TYR A 536 -6.31 -14.05 13.93
CA TYR A 536 -6.75 -12.77 14.50
C TYR A 536 -8.24 -12.57 14.30
N GLU A 537 -8.89 -11.95 15.27
CA GLU A 537 -10.23 -11.39 15.14
C GLU A 537 -10.17 -9.89 15.42
N TRP A 538 -11.00 -9.10 14.76
CA TRP A 538 -11.07 -7.66 15.02
C TRP A 538 -12.46 -7.06 14.84
N ALA A 539 -12.76 -6.04 15.63
CA ALA A 539 -14.01 -5.31 15.56
C ALA A 539 -13.82 -3.84 15.94
N VAL A 540 -14.48 -2.94 15.20
CA VAL A 540 -14.66 -1.55 15.61
C VAL A 540 -15.89 -1.48 16.51
N THR A 541 -15.80 -0.72 17.60
CA THR A 541 -16.88 -0.53 18.59
C THR A 541 -17.34 0.91 18.73
N GLU A 542 -16.50 1.88 18.36
CA GLU A 542 -16.83 3.31 18.25
C GLU A 542 -16.19 3.87 16.96
N PRO A 543 -16.84 4.81 16.26
CA PRO A 543 -18.13 5.46 16.60
C PRO A 543 -19.36 4.60 16.30
N SER A 544 -19.21 3.55 15.49
CA SER A 544 -20.26 2.57 15.21
C SER A 544 -19.69 1.15 15.21
N CYS A 545 -20.45 0.19 15.72
CA CYS A 545 -20.01 -1.20 15.76
C CYS A 545 -19.89 -1.81 14.36
N SER A 546 -18.76 -2.47 14.09
CA SER A 546 -18.64 -3.42 12.98
C SER A 546 -19.05 -4.83 13.44
N ALA A 547 -19.18 -5.76 12.48
CA ALA A 547 -19.11 -7.18 12.82
C ALA A 547 -17.73 -7.53 13.42
N ILE A 548 -17.66 -8.63 14.17
CA ILE A 548 -16.38 -9.29 14.44
C ILE A 548 -15.92 -9.91 13.12
N HIS A 549 -14.73 -9.51 12.67
CA HIS A 549 -14.10 -10.03 11.47
C HIS A 549 -13.32 -11.30 11.81
N ASN A 550 -13.38 -12.26 10.90
CA ASN A 550 -12.72 -13.57 11.01
C ASN A 550 -13.09 -14.39 12.27
N PRO A 551 -14.36 -14.43 12.70
CA PRO A 551 -14.74 -15.16 13.91
C PRO A 551 -14.36 -16.64 13.79
N ALA A 552 -13.70 -17.16 14.84
CA ALA A 552 -13.18 -18.53 14.90
C ALA A 552 -12.23 -18.91 13.74
N GLY A 553 -11.59 -17.92 13.09
CA GLY A 553 -10.66 -18.16 11.99
C GLY A 553 -11.34 -18.64 10.70
N ARG A 554 -12.63 -18.35 10.50
CA ARG A 554 -13.40 -18.89 9.37
C ARG A 554 -12.86 -18.51 7.99
N SER A 555 -12.18 -17.38 7.89
CA SER A 555 -11.70 -16.80 6.62
C SER A 555 -10.18 -16.86 6.51
N TYR A 556 -9.48 -16.68 7.62
CA TYR A 556 -8.02 -16.72 7.67
C TYR A 556 -7.51 -17.40 8.94
N THR A 557 -6.56 -18.32 8.76
CA THR A 557 -5.80 -18.96 9.84
C THR A 557 -4.34 -19.10 9.43
N ILE A 558 -3.48 -19.20 10.43
CA ILE A 558 -2.05 -19.45 10.31
C ILE A 558 -1.79 -20.86 10.87
N GLY A 559 -1.15 -21.72 10.07
CA GLY A 559 -0.88 -23.11 10.44
C GLY A 559 0.23 -23.28 11.47
N LEU A 560 -0.08 -23.95 12.59
CA LEU A 560 0.94 -24.48 13.51
C LEU A 560 1.60 -25.74 12.94
#